data_AF-A0A967LCQ9-F1
#
_entry.id   AF-A0A967LCQ9-F1
#
_cell.length_a   1.000
_cell.length_b   1.000
_cell.length_c   1.000
_cell.angle_alpha   90.00
_cell.angle_beta   90.00
_cell.angle_gamma   90.00
#
_symmetry.space_group_name_H-M   'P 1'
#
loop_
_entity.id
_entity.type
_entity.pdbx_description
1 polymer ?
#
loop_
_entity_poly.entity_id
_entity_poly.type
_entity_poly.pdbx_seq_one_letter_code
_entity_poly.pdbx_strand_id
1 'polypeptide(L)'
;AFAILWSSPLAEAQKKRKKQIEEEKNPWWDAPQPRFSRSELGGIFTGTIDMRGEVKVGDRTTYKAIAVRLGEGDERATVIFDTEMMRMACAVPDRPVMFNTYRDGLGGAGHWVGSPYIFTAESGPGWADQGGSFEDPRPGKEAGPLP
;
A
#
# COMPACT_ATOMS: atom_id res chain seq x y z
N ALA A 1 37.44 31.84 36.53
CA ALA A 1 37.90 30.55 35.99
C ALA A 1 36.82 29.99 35.08
N PHE A 2 37.04 29.93 33.77
CA PHE A 2 36.09 29.34 32.82
C PHE A 2 36.49 27.87 32.59
N ALA A 3 35.68 26.93 33.05
CA ALA A 3 35.87 25.50 32.78
C ALA A 3 35.17 25.17 31.46
N ILE A 4 35.94 24.83 30.44
CA ILE A 4 35.43 24.31 29.16
C ILE A 4 35.12 22.83 29.36
N LEU A 5 33.84 22.48 29.41
CA LEU A 5 33.36 21.09 29.45
C LEU A 5 33.63 20.44 28.09
N TRP A 6 34.69 19.64 27.99
CA TRP A 6 34.91 18.76 26.84
C TRP A 6 33.96 17.57 26.94
N SER A 7 33.06 17.43 25.97
CA SER A 7 32.27 16.21 25.80
C SER A 7 33.19 15.05 25.43
N SER A 8 33.14 13.97 26.21
CA SER A 8 33.90 12.76 25.90
C SER A 8 33.40 12.14 24.58
N PRO A 9 34.28 11.67 23.68
CA PRO A 9 33.91 10.99 22.44
C PRO A 9 32.96 9.81 22.66
N LEU A 10 33.07 9.14 23.81
CA LEU A 10 32.18 8.05 24.23
C LEU A 10 30.75 8.52 24.51
N ALA A 11 30.59 9.70 25.12
CA ALA A 11 29.28 10.28 25.39
C ALA A 11 28.58 10.72 24.09
N GLU A 12 29.34 11.23 23.13
CA GLU A 12 28.82 11.58 21.80
C GLU A 12 28.44 10.33 20.99
N ALA A 13 29.25 9.26 21.05
CA ALA A 13 28.95 7.99 20.41
C ALA A 13 27.68 7.35 20.99
N GLN A 14 27.50 7.38 22.32
CA GLN A 14 26.29 6.88 22.99
C GLN A 14 25.05 7.70 22.61
N LYS A 15 25.18 9.03 22.49
CA LYS A 15 24.07 9.91 22.07
C LYS A 15 23.66 9.67 20.62
N LYS A 16 24.63 9.50 19.70
CA LYS A 16 24.37 9.13 18.30
C LYS A 16 23.68 7.77 18.21
N ARG A 17 24.15 6.78 18.96
CA ARG A 17 23.58 5.42 18.96
C ARG A 17 22.15 5.40 19.52
N LYS A 18 21.87 6.15 20.59
CA LYS A 18 20.50 6.31 21.12
C LYS A 18 19.57 6.99 20.11
N LYS A 19 20.03 8.06 19.45
CA LYS A 19 19.27 8.75 18.41
C LYS A 19 18.97 7.82 17.23
N GLN A 20 19.94 7.01 16.82
CA GLN A 20 19.78 6.06 15.72
C GLN A 20 18.78 4.94 16.08
N ILE A 21 18.83 4.42 17.31
CA ILE A 21 17.85 3.44 17.82
C ILE A 21 16.45 4.05 17.92
N GLU A 22 16.34 5.34 18.25
CA GLU A 22 15.07 6.05 18.32
C GLU A 22 14.49 6.36 16.92
N GLU A 23 15.35 6.69 15.96
CA GLU A 23 14.98 6.79 14.54
C GLU A 23 14.58 5.42 13.95
N GLU A 24 15.21 4.31 14.37
CA GLU A 24 14.80 2.94 14.00
C GLU A 24 13.46 2.51 14.63
N LYS A 25 13.09 3.10 15.78
CA LYS A 25 11.81 2.85 16.45
C LYS A 25 10.64 3.53 15.77
N ASN A 26 10.88 4.67 15.12
CA ASN A 26 9.86 5.25 14.28
C ASN A 26 9.70 4.35 13.06
N PRO A 27 8.51 3.79 12.85
CA PRO A 27 8.30 3.00 11.68
C PRO A 27 8.60 3.83 10.42
N TRP A 28 9.24 3.23 9.42
CA TRP A 28 9.66 3.95 8.22
C TRP A 28 8.48 4.58 7.44
N TRP A 29 7.24 4.18 7.72
CA TRP A 29 6.03 4.81 7.19
C TRP A 29 5.73 6.20 7.79
N ASP A 30 6.30 6.53 8.95
CA ASP A 30 6.20 7.86 9.60
C ASP A 30 7.30 8.84 9.16
N ALA A 31 8.23 8.41 8.29
CA ALA A 31 9.24 9.29 7.72
C ALA A 31 8.58 10.44 6.92
N PRO A 32 9.19 11.64 6.88
CA PRO A 32 8.67 12.77 6.10
C PRO A 32 8.54 12.38 4.63
N GLN A 33 7.31 12.06 4.22
CA GLN A 33 7.05 11.60 2.87
C GLN A 33 7.30 12.76 1.88
N PRO A 34 7.89 12.50 0.70
CA PRO A 34 8.03 13.50 -0.36
C PRO A 34 6.72 14.24 -0.63
N ARG A 35 6.78 15.50 -1.07
CA ARG A 35 5.58 16.33 -1.28
C ARG A 35 4.54 15.65 -2.19
N PHE A 36 5.00 14.87 -3.17
CA PHE A 36 4.14 14.10 -4.09
C PHE A 36 3.43 12.93 -3.42
N SER A 37 4.01 12.35 -2.36
CA SER A 37 3.42 11.24 -1.60
C SER A 37 2.22 11.68 -0.76
N ARG A 38 2.03 13.00 -0.59
CA ARG A 38 0.86 13.62 0.03
C ARG A 38 -0.09 14.25 -1.01
N SER A 39 0.21 14.13 -2.31
CA SER A 39 -0.68 14.64 -3.35
C SER A 39 -1.95 13.81 -3.41
N GLU A 40 -3.11 14.46 -3.39
CA GLU A 40 -4.35 13.77 -3.76
C GLU A 40 -4.29 13.41 -5.25
N LEU A 41 -4.47 12.12 -5.55
CA LEU A 41 -4.46 11.58 -6.92
C LEU A 41 -5.77 11.83 -7.68
N GLY A 42 -6.66 12.67 -7.14
CA GLY A 42 -8.02 12.84 -7.61
C GLY A 42 -8.96 11.73 -7.15
N GLY A 43 -10.20 11.74 -7.64
CA GLY A 43 -11.21 10.74 -7.30
C GLY A 43 -10.99 9.37 -7.95
N ILE A 44 -10.17 9.30 -9.00
CA ILE A 44 -9.88 8.07 -9.74
C ILE A 44 -8.38 7.97 -9.98
N PHE A 45 -7.79 6.83 -9.68
CA PHE A 45 -6.38 6.53 -9.90
C PHE A 45 -6.23 5.17 -10.59
N THR A 46 -5.24 5.01 -11.47
CA THR A 46 -4.94 3.73 -12.13
C THR A 46 -3.49 3.34 -11.91
N GLY A 47 -3.23 2.07 -11.61
CA GLY A 47 -1.88 1.55 -11.45
C GLY A 47 -1.82 0.18 -10.78
N THR A 48 -0.61 -0.32 -10.58
CA THR A 48 -0.35 -1.50 -9.74
C THR A 48 -0.48 -1.09 -8.28
N ILE A 49 -1.32 -1.79 -7.52
CA ILE A 49 -1.63 -1.49 -6.12
C ILE A 49 -1.39 -2.73 -5.25
N ASP A 50 -0.57 -2.57 -4.22
CA ASP A 50 -0.40 -3.56 -3.15
C ASP A 50 -1.41 -3.33 -2.02
N MET A 51 -2.00 -4.41 -1.52
CA MET A 51 -2.81 -4.46 -0.30
C MET A 51 -1.91 -4.80 0.89
N ARG A 52 -1.62 -3.81 1.75
CA ARG A 52 -0.71 -3.93 2.90
C ARG A 52 -1.44 -4.00 4.25
N GLY A 53 -0.76 -4.54 5.26
CA GLY A 53 -1.31 -4.68 6.61
C GLY A 53 -2.15 -5.95 6.76
N GLU A 54 -3.25 -5.86 7.51
CA GLU A 54 -4.10 -7.00 7.90
C GLU A 54 -5.04 -7.48 6.78
N VAL A 55 -4.48 -7.78 5.60
CA VAL A 55 -5.24 -8.32 4.47
C VAL A 55 -5.49 -9.83 4.67
N LYS A 56 -6.70 -10.30 4.34
CA LYS A 56 -7.14 -11.68 4.59
C LYS A 56 -7.07 -12.60 3.35
N VAL A 57 -6.26 -12.23 2.37
CA VAL A 57 -6.15 -12.94 1.08
C VAL A 57 -4.69 -13.33 0.79
N GLY A 58 -4.52 -14.39 0.00
CA GLY A 58 -3.20 -14.90 -0.38
C GLY A 58 -2.46 -13.93 -1.28
N ASP A 59 -3.09 -13.56 -2.39
CA ASP A 59 -2.54 -12.62 -3.37
C ASP A 59 -2.91 -11.18 -3.03
N ARG A 60 -1.88 -10.37 -2.86
CA ARG A 60 -2.00 -9.01 -2.30
C ARG A 60 -1.76 -7.91 -3.31
N THR A 61 -1.40 -8.26 -4.54
CA THR A 61 -1.06 -7.30 -5.58
C THR A 61 -2.10 -7.34 -6.68
N THR A 62 -2.69 -6.19 -6.97
CA THR A 62 -3.50 -6.00 -8.17
C THR A 62 -2.64 -5.30 -9.21
N TYR A 63 -2.26 -6.02 -10.26
CA TYR A 63 -1.28 -5.54 -11.24
C TYR A 63 -1.79 -4.38 -12.10
N LYS A 64 -3.09 -4.38 -12.40
CA LYS A 64 -3.77 -3.27 -13.06
C LYS A 64 -5.09 -2.98 -12.35
N ALA A 65 -5.03 -1.99 -11.46
CA ALA A 65 -6.15 -1.55 -10.65
C ALA A 65 -6.68 -0.19 -11.10
N ILE A 66 -7.98 -0.01 -10.95
CA ILE A 66 -8.63 1.30 -10.87
C ILE A 66 -9.05 1.51 -9.41
N ALA A 67 -8.45 2.49 -8.75
CA ALA A 67 -8.88 2.94 -7.45
C ALA A 67 -9.89 4.08 -7.60
N VAL A 68 -11.04 3.95 -6.96
CA VAL A 68 -12.11 4.96 -7.00
C VAL A 68 -12.39 5.40 -5.57
N ARG A 69 -12.33 6.72 -5.34
CA ARG A 69 -12.74 7.33 -4.08
C ARG A 69 -14.25 7.63 -4.16
N LEU A 70 -15.00 7.08 -3.22
CA LEU A 70 -16.44 7.20 -3.09
C LEU A 70 -16.77 8.01 -1.84
N GLY A 71 -17.95 8.63 -1.82
CA GLY A 71 -18.47 9.39 -0.67
C GLY A 71 -17.86 10.79 -0.53
N GLU A 72 -18.40 11.55 0.42
CA GLU A 72 -17.96 12.91 0.77
C GLU A 72 -17.72 13.02 2.29
N GLY A 73 -16.99 14.06 2.71
CA GLY A 73 -16.69 14.29 4.13
C GLY A 73 -16.08 13.07 4.83
N ASP A 74 -16.66 12.71 5.97
CA ASP A 74 -16.23 11.60 6.83
C ASP A 74 -16.73 10.23 6.35
N GLU A 75 -17.58 10.17 5.31
CA GLU A 75 -18.14 8.93 4.74
C GLU A 75 -17.34 8.46 3.50
N ARG A 76 -16.09 8.91 3.37
CA ARG A 76 -15.23 8.55 2.24
C ARG A 76 -14.75 7.11 2.33
N ALA A 77 -14.63 6.46 1.18
CA ALA A 77 -13.97 5.16 1.06
C ALA A 77 -13.23 5.07 -0.27
N THR A 78 -12.19 4.24 -0.33
CA THR A 78 -11.52 3.91 -1.59
C THR A 78 -11.79 2.45 -1.91
N VAL A 79 -12.30 2.18 -3.11
CA VAL A 79 -12.52 0.85 -3.64
C VAL A 79 -11.49 0.57 -4.72
N ILE A 80 -10.93 -0.64 -4.72
CA ILE A 80 -9.96 -1.10 -5.70
C ILE A 80 -10.64 -2.10 -6.63
N PHE A 81 -10.75 -1.74 -7.90
CA PHE A 81 -11.24 -2.62 -8.96
C PHE A 81 -10.05 -3.20 -9.74
N ASP A 82 -9.96 -4.52 -9.80
CA ASP A 82 -8.97 -5.26 -10.58
C ASP A 82 -9.49 -5.44 -12.01
N THR A 83 -8.85 -4.78 -12.97
CA THR A 83 -9.31 -4.81 -14.36
C THR A 83 -8.94 -6.11 -15.08
N GLU A 84 -7.95 -6.83 -14.56
CA GLU A 84 -7.47 -8.07 -15.16
C GLU A 84 -8.41 -9.22 -14.77
N MET A 85 -8.76 -9.29 -13.49
CA MET A 85 -9.68 -10.31 -13.00
C MET A 85 -11.15 -9.87 -13.05
N MET A 86 -11.44 -8.62 -13.42
CA MET A 86 -12.79 -8.02 -13.42
C MET A 86 -13.52 -8.15 -12.08
N ARG A 87 -12.84 -7.88 -10.97
CA ARG A 87 -13.37 -8.04 -9.61
C ARG A 87 -13.13 -6.81 -8.74
N MET A 88 -13.92 -6.66 -7.69
CA MET A 88 -13.58 -5.76 -6.59
C MET A 88 -12.53 -6.42 -5.70
N ALA A 89 -11.32 -5.90 -5.66
CA ALA A 89 -10.22 -6.49 -4.91
C ALA A 89 -10.31 -6.19 -3.40
N CYS A 90 -10.58 -4.93 -3.04
CA CYS A 90 -10.79 -4.53 -1.66
C CYS A 90 -11.47 -3.16 -1.55
N ALA A 91 -11.84 -2.78 -0.33
CA ALA A 91 -12.17 -1.40 0.01
C ALA A 91 -11.59 -1.02 1.37
N VAL A 92 -11.22 0.26 1.52
CA VAL A 92 -10.68 0.86 2.76
C VAL A 92 -11.44 2.15 3.09
N PRO A 93 -11.75 2.44 4.37
CA PRO A 93 -12.42 3.66 4.77
C PRO A 93 -11.44 4.84 4.78
N ASP A 94 -11.88 5.98 4.27
CA ASP A 94 -11.20 7.28 4.22
C ASP A 94 -9.69 7.24 4.06
N ARG A 95 -9.20 6.46 3.09
CA ARG A 95 -7.78 6.41 2.76
C ARG A 95 -7.55 6.48 1.26
N PRO A 96 -6.74 7.43 0.78
CA PRO A 96 -6.36 7.46 -0.62
C PRO A 96 -5.38 6.33 -0.94
N VAL A 97 -5.17 6.09 -2.23
CA VAL A 97 -4.01 5.32 -2.69
C VAL A 97 -2.74 6.08 -2.35
N MET A 98 -1.79 5.39 -1.73
CA MET A 98 -0.53 5.94 -1.30
C MET A 98 0.58 5.59 -2.29
N PHE A 99 1.51 6.51 -2.51
CA PHE A 99 2.73 6.21 -3.25
C PHE A 99 3.64 5.30 -2.42
N ASN A 100 4.29 4.37 -3.10
CA ASN A 100 5.44 3.69 -2.56
C ASN A 100 6.62 4.66 -2.56
N THR A 101 7.22 4.84 -1.40
CA THR A 101 8.27 5.84 -1.19
C THR A 101 9.67 5.25 -1.36
N TYR A 102 9.76 3.94 -1.61
CA TYR A 102 10.96 3.31 -2.12
C TYR A 102 11.27 3.78 -3.54
N ARG A 103 12.56 4.04 -3.77
CA ARG A 103 13.07 4.57 -5.04
C ARG A 103 12.77 3.63 -6.22
N ASP A 104 12.19 4.19 -7.28
CA ASP A 104 12.17 3.65 -8.65
C ASP A 104 11.74 2.17 -8.82
N GLY A 105 10.71 1.72 -8.09
CA GLY A 105 10.13 0.39 -8.29
C GLY A 105 10.87 -0.77 -7.60
N LEU A 106 11.89 -0.49 -6.79
CA LEU A 106 12.56 -1.52 -5.96
C LEU A 106 11.75 -1.95 -4.74
N GLY A 107 10.66 -1.24 -4.40
CA GLY A 107 9.84 -1.48 -3.21
C GLY A 107 8.59 -2.32 -3.45
N GLY A 108 8.46 -3.01 -4.59
CA GLY A 108 7.21 -3.66 -5.01
C GLY A 108 6.35 -2.75 -5.88
N ALA A 109 5.03 -2.87 -5.79
CA ALA A 109 4.14 -2.01 -6.57
C ALA A 109 4.42 -0.53 -6.26
N GLY A 110 4.31 0.34 -7.27
CA GLY A 110 4.52 1.78 -7.11
C GLY A 110 3.51 2.43 -6.15
N HIS A 111 2.44 1.73 -5.79
CA HIS A 111 1.33 2.26 -5.00
C HIS A 111 0.76 1.20 -4.06
N TRP A 112 0.09 1.63 -3.00
CA TRP A 112 -0.50 0.72 -2.03
C TRP A 112 -1.73 1.32 -1.34
N VAL A 113 -2.56 0.44 -0.80
CA VAL A 113 -3.60 0.73 0.20
C VAL A 113 -3.33 -0.11 1.44
N GLY A 114 -3.86 0.29 2.59
CA GLY A 114 -3.59 -0.41 3.84
C GLY A 114 -4.76 -0.41 4.81
N SER A 115 -4.73 -1.37 5.74
CA SER A 115 -5.76 -1.61 6.77
C SER A 115 -6.17 -0.36 7.56
N PRO A 116 -7.44 -0.22 7.98
CA PRO A 116 -8.44 -1.27 8.01
C PRO A 116 -9.10 -1.52 6.65
N TYR A 117 -9.38 -2.78 6.34
CA TYR A 117 -10.15 -3.17 5.16
C TYR A 117 -11.61 -3.35 5.54
N ILE A 118 -12.52 -2.78 4.74
CA ILE A 118 -13.96 -3.06 4.80
C ILE A 118 -14.20 -4.50 4.30
N PHE A 119 -13.58 -4.84 3.16
CA PHE A 119 -13.53 -6.18 2.62
C PHE A 119 -12.26 -6.40 1.79
N THR A 120 -11.94 -7.66 1.55
CA THR A 120 -10.89 -8.13 0.64
C THR A 120 -11.41 -9.36 -0.10
N ALA A 121 -11.11 -9.49 -1.39
CA ALA A 121 -11.47 -10.65 -2.20
C ALA A 121 -10.22 -11.39 -2.69
N GLU A 122 -10.28 -12.71 -2.78
CA GLU A 122 -9.19 -13.51 -3.36
C GLU A 122 -8.96 -13.15 -4.83
N SER A 123 -7.73 -13.35 -5.29
CA SER A 123 -7.40 -13.23 -6.71
C SER A 123 -8.02 -14.39 -7.49
N GLY A 124 -8.75 -14.04 -8.55
CA GLY A 124 -9.47 -14.99 -9.39
C GLY A 124 -10.58 -14.29 -10.18
N PRO A 125 -11.21 -14.95 -11.14
CA PRO A 125 -12.25 -14.36 -11.98
C PRO A 125 -13.37 -13.72 -11.15
N GLY A 126 -13.66 -12.45 -11.43
CA GLY A 126 -14.90 -11.78 -11.01
C GLY A 126 -16.08 -12.06 -11.94
N TRP A 127 -15.86 -12.89 -12.96
CA TRP A 127 -16.87 -13.36 -13.89
C TRP A 127 -17.10 -14.87 -13.70
N ALA A 128 -18.32 -15.31 -14.02
CA ALA A 128 -18.69 -16.72 -13.97
C ALA A 128 -18.62 -17.35 -15.37
N ASP A 129 -18.26 -18.63 -15.43
CA ASP A 129 -18.36 -19.43 -16.65
C ASP A 129 -19.83 -19.68 -17.05
N GLN A 130 -20.06 -20.42 -18.14
CA GLN A 130 -21.41 -20.77 -18.59
C GLN A 130 -22.21 -21.58 -17.55
N GLY A 131 -21.53 -22.30 -16.66
CA GLY A 131 -22.14 -23.09 -15.58
C GLY A 131 -22.38 -22.28 -14.29
N GLY A 132 -21.99 -21.00 -14.26
CA GLY A 132 -22.08 -20.16 -13.06
C GLY A 132 -20.91 -20.33 -12.08
N SER A 133 -19.84 -21.04 -12.46
CA SER A 133 -18.64 -21.21 -11.64
C SER A 133 -17.72 -20.00 -11.74
N PHE A 134 -17.17 -19.58 -10.61
CA PHE A 134 -16.11 -18.55 -10.53
C PHE A 134 -14.70 -19.16 -10.46
N GLU A 135 -14.57 -20.46 -10.65
CA GLU A 135 -13.26 -21.11 -10.74
C GLU A 135 -12.50 -20.61 -11.97
N ASP A 136 -11.21 -20.33 -11.83
CA ASP A 136 -10.36 -19.91 -12.93
C ASP A 136 -10.08 -21.06 -13.90
N PRO A 137 -10.64 -21.05 -15.13
CA PRO A 137 -10.48 -22.15 -16.06
C PRO A 137 -9.13 -22.10 -16.81
N ARG A 138 -8.34 -21.04 -16.60
CA ARG A 138 -7.13 -20.78 -17.37
C ARG A 138 -6.01 -21.73 -16.95
N PRO A 139 -5.36 -22.42 -17.91
CA PRO A 139 -4.22 -23.28 -17.60
C PRO A 139 -3.06 -22.43 -17.05
N GLY A 140 -2.44 -22.87 -15.96
CA GLY A 140 -1.28 -22.18 -15.39
C GLY A 140 -1.58 -20.96 -14.50
N LYS A 141 -2.86 -20.56 -14.33
CA LYS A 141 -3.31 -19.50 -13.39
C LYS A 141 -2.35 -18.30 -13.28
N GLU A 142 -2.01 -17.69 -14.41
CA GLU A 142 -1.18 -16.49 -14.42
C GLU A 142 -2.04 -15.23 -14.19
N ALA A 143 -1.43 -14.20 -13.61
CA ALA A 143 -2.09 -12.91 -13.44
C ALA A 143 -2.39 -12.27 -14.81
N GLY A 144 -3.65 -11.90 -15.06
CA GLY A 144 -4.08 -11.27 -16.32
C GLY A 144 -5.49 -11.71 -16.76
N PRO A 145 -6.18 -11.00 -17.67
CA PRO A 145 -7.52 -11.33 -18.17
C PRO A 145 -7.49 -12.33 -19.32
N LEU A 146 -6.30 -12.70 -19.81
CA LEU A 146 -6.18 -13.48 -21.03
C LEU A 146 -6.18 -14.98 -20.70
N PRO A 147 -7.08 -15.78 -21.32
CA PRO A 147 -6.99 -17.24 -21.37
C PRO A 147 -5.74 -17.72 -22.09
#